data_AF-A0A928UJL1-F1
#
_entry.id   AF-A0A928UJL1-F1
#
_cell.length_a   1.000
_cell.length_b   1.000
_cell.length_c   1.000
_cell.angle_alpha   90.00
_cell.angle_beta   90.00
_cell.angle_gamma   90.00
#
_symmetry.space_group_name_H-M   'P 1'
#
loop_
_entity.id
_entity.type
_entity.pdbx_description
1 polymer ?
#
loop_
_entity_poly.entity_id
_entity_poly.type
_entity_poly.pdbx_seq_one_letter_code
_entity_poly.pdbx_strand_id
1 'polypeptide(L)' 'FSTNTDGIYAIGDINTYAGKLKLILCGFHEAALMAHDAFHRIYPDQKLTFQYTTSSTGLQKKLGVKD' A
#
# COMPACT_ATOMS: atom_id res chain seq x y z
N PHE A 1 4.25 -2.64 -7.05
CA PHE A 1 5.47 -1.85 -7.34
C PHE A 1 6.69 -2.50 -6.71
N SER A 2 6.85 -3.81 -6.91
CA SER A 2 8.02 -4.59 -6.50
C SER A 2 9.16 -4.37 -7.49
N THR A 3 10.39 -4.57 -7.01
CA THR A 3 11.59 -4.57 -7.85
C THR A 3 11.89 -5.98 -8.36
N ASN A 4 13.00 -6.15 -9.07
CA ASN A 4 13.53 -7.46 -9.42
C ASN A 4 14.10 -8.23 -8.21
N THR A 5 14.38 -7.55 -7.09
CA THR A 5 14.82 -8.18 -5.85
C THR A 5 13.61 -8.43 -4.96
N ASP A 6 13.35 -9.69 -4.64
CA ASP A 6 12.18 -10.10 -3.87
C ASP A 6 12.14 -9.43 -2.49
N GLY A 7 10.96 -8.94 -2.10
CA GLY A 7 10.75 -8.17 -0.88
C GLY A 7 11.26 -6.73 -0.89
N ILE A 8 11.91 -6.26 -1.96
CA ILE A 8 12.31 -4.85 -2.12
C ILE A 8 11.34 -4.15 -3.07
N TYR A 9 10.82 -3.00 -2.64
CA TYR A 9 9.88 -2.17 -3.39
C TYR A 9 10.47 -0.78 -3.65
N ALA A 10 10.03 -0.15 -4.73
CA ALA A 10 10.40 1.23 -5.07
C ALA A 10 9.15 2.01 -5.48
N ILE A 11 8.89 3.14 -4.83
CA ILE A 11 7.72 4.01 -5.05
C ILE A 11 8.16 5.47 -5.13
N GLY A 12 7.35 6.33 -5.74
CA GLY A 12 7.66 7.75 -5.89
C GLY A 12 8.73 8.00 -6.95
N ASP A 13 9.43 9.13 -6.85
CA ASP A 13 10.28 9.64 -7.93
C ASP A 13 11.53 8.80 -8.24
N ILE A 14 11.87 7.84 -7.36
CA ILE A 14 13.00 6.92 -7.53
C ILE A 14 12.71 5.77 -8.51
N ASN A 15 11.44 5.43 -8.76
CA ASN A 15 11.08 4.30 -9.63
C ASN A 15 10.80 4.72 -11.08
N THR A 16 10.65 3.73 -11.96
CA THR A 16 10.26 3.93 -13.35
C THR A 16 9.42 2.76 -13.86
N TYR A 17 8.50 3.05 -14.78
CA TYR A 17 7.67 2.10 -15.52
C TYR A 17 7.02 2.83 -16.70
N ALA A 18 6.46 2.09 -17.66
CA ALA A 18 5.81 2.68 -18.82
C ALA A 18 4.69 3.66 -18.40
N GLY A 19 4.82 4.93 -18.78
CA GLY A 19 3.86 5.98 -18.43
C GLY A 19 4.04 6.62 -17.04
N LYS A 20 5.16 6.39 -16.34
CA LYS A 20 5.45 7.04 -15.05
C LYS A 20 5.44 8.57 -15.18
N LEU A 21 4.68 9.21 -14.29
CA LEU A 21 4.74 10.65 -14.03
C LEU A 21 5.32 10.89 -12.63
N LYS A 22 6.23 11.86 -12.51
CA LYS A 22 6.82 12.29 -11.23
C LYS A 22 5.92 13.27 -10.51
N LEU A 23 4.80 12.75 -10.01
CA LEU A 23 3.81 13.51 -9.28
C LEU A 23 3.58 12.89 -7.91
N ILE A 24 3.35 13.73 -6.91
CA ILE A 24 3.09 13.30 -5.53
C ILE A 24 1.94 12.29 -5.48
N LEU A 25 0.86 12.51 -6.24
CA LEU A 25 -0.28 11.58 -6.29
C LEU A 25 0.08 10.19 -6.85
N CYS A 26 1.07 10.09 -7.75
CA CYS A 26 1.51 8.81 -8.29
C CYS A 26 2.22 8.02 -7.18
N GLY A 27 3.06 8.71 -6.40
CA GLY A 27 3.69 8.13 -5.21
C GLY A 27 2.68 7.57 -4.21
N PHE A 28 1.55 8.25 -3.98
CA PHE A 28 0.49 7.74 -3.09
C PHE A 28 -0.22 6.51 -3.64
N HIS A 29 -0.58 6.51 -4.92
CA HIS A 29 -1.13 5.32 -5.60
C HIS A 29 -0.15 4.14 -5.51
N GLU A 30 1.14 4.42 -5.71
CA GLU A 30 2.19 3.41 -5.66
C GLU A 30 2.37 2.82 -4.26
N ALA A 31 2.36 3.67 -3.23
CA ALA A 31 2.42 3.26 -1.84
C ALA A 31 1.24 2.34 -1.48
N ALA A 32 0.02 2.69 -1.92
CA ALA A 32 -1.17 1.90 -1.61
C ALA A 32 -1.09 0.48 -2.19
N LEU A 33 -0.67 0.32 -3.45
CA LEU A 33 -0.50 -1.00 -4.06
C LEU A 33 0.71 -1.76 -3.49
N MET A 34 1.80 -1.06 -3.14
CA MET A 34 2.96 -1.68 -2.49
C MET A 34 2.59 -2.28 -1.14
N ALA A 35 1.86 -1.54 -0.30
CA ALA A 35 1.45 -2.01 1.02
C ALA A 35 0.53 -3.24 0.96
N HIS A 36 -0.30 -3.33 -0.09
CA HIS A 36 -1.17 -4.50 -0.32
C HIS A 36 -0.35 -5.78 -0.55
N ASP A 37 0.67 -5.71 -1.41
CA ASP A 37 1.55 -6.85 -1.69
C ASP A 37 2.45 -7.19 -0.47
N ALA A 38 3.03 -6.17 0.16
CA ALA A 38 3.88 -6.32 1.34
C ALA A 38 3.14 -6.98 2.52
N PHE A 39 1.82 -6.75 2.66
CA PHE A 39 1.01 -7.39 3.70
C PHE A 39 1.08 -8.92 3.63
N HIS A 40 0.97 -9.49 2.42
CA HIS A 40 1.01 -10.94 2.23
C HIS A 40 2.39 -11.54 2.54
N ARG A 41 3.45 -10.74 2.40
CA ARG A 41 4.81 -11.16 2.79
C ARG A 41 5.01 -11.14 4.31
N ILE A 42 4.50 -10.10 4.98
CA ILE A 42 4.68 -9.92 6.43
C ILE A 42 3.75 -10.86 7.22
N TYR A 43 2.54 -11.13 6.69
CA TYR A 43 1.52 -11.95 7.34
C TYR A 43 1.03 -13.06 6.39
N PRO A 44 1.86 -14.07 6.08
CA PRO A 44 1.54 -15.08 5.07
C PRO A 44 0.30 -15.91 5.41
N ASP A 45 0.03 -16.14 6.70
CA ASP A 45 -1.12 -16.92 7.16
C ASP A 45 -2.40 -16.07 7.34
N GLN A 46 -2.31 -14.75 7.15
CA GLN A 46 -3.46 -13.85 7.30
C GLN A 46 -4.10 -13.52 5.95
N LYS A 47 -5.42 -13.70 5.87
CA LYS A 47 -6.19 -13.23 4.73
C LYS A 47 -6.39 -11.71 4.81
N LEU A 48 -5.94 -10.99 3.78
CA LEU A 48 -6.18 -9.56 3.66
C LEU A 48 -7.64 -9.30 3.26
N THR A 49 -8.42 -8.71 4.17
CA THR A 49 -9.79 -8.29 3.90
C THR A 49 -9.82 -6.81 3.52
N PHE A 50 -10.27 -6.51 2.30
CA PHE A 50 -10.40 -5.13 1.84
C PHE A 50 -11.55 -4.41 2.56
N GLN A 51 -11.27 -3.22 3.10
CA GLN A 51 -12.18 -2.44 3.91
C GLN A 51 -12.00 -0.95 3.61
N TYR A 52 -13.08 -0.18 3.69
CA TYR A 52 -13.05 1.26 3.51
C TYR A 52 -12.87 1.96 4.86
N THR A 53 -12.04 3.00 4.91
CA THR A 53 -11.77 3.79 6.12
C THR A 53 -13.02 4.49 6.66
N THR A 54 -14.00 4.79 5.79
CA THR A 54 -15.24 5.48 6.15
C THR A 54 -16.24 4.60 6.90
N SER A 55 -16.24 3.27 6.68
CA SER A 55 -17.26 2.37 7.23
C SER A 55 -16.69 1.26 8.12
N SER A 56 -15.38 1.03 8.11
CA SER A 56 -14.76 0.01 8.96
C SER A 56 -14.44 0.58 10.34
N THR A 57 -15.16 0.10 11.35
CA THR A 57 -14.87 0.35 12.77
C THR A 57 -13.47 -0.14 13.15
N GLY A 58 -13.02 -1.26 12.59
CA GLY A 58 -11.68 -1.79 12.80
C GLY A 58 -10.58 -0.87 12.28
N LEU A 59 -10.77 -0.26 11.10
CA LEU A 59 -9.82 0.72 10.57
C LEU A 59 -9.88 2.05 11.33
N GLN A 60 -11.06 2.53 11.69
CA GLN A 60 -11.24 3.75 12.49
C GLN A 60 -10.55 3.64 13.86
N LYS A 61 -10.63 2.47 14.51
CA LYS A 61 -9.90 2.18 15.74
C LYS A 61 -8.38 2.23 15.55
N LYS A 62 -7.86 1.70 14.43
CA LYS A 62 -6.42 1.80 14.10
C LYS A 62 -5.97 3.25 13.85
N LEU A 63 -6.87 4.10 13.35
CA LEU A 63 -6.64 5.52 13.12
C LEU A 63 -6.84 6.39 14.37
N GLY A 64 -7.34 5.82 15.48
CA GLY A 64 -7.60 6.55 16.72
C GLY A 64 -8.82 7.48 16.65
N VAL A 65 -9.73 7.25 15.71
CA VAL A 65 -11.02 7.97 15.65
C VAL A 65 -11.88 7.50 16.83
N LYS A 66 -12.37 8.44 17.64
CA LYS A 66 -13.28 8.15 18.77
C LYS A 66 -14.68 7.86 18.23
N ASP A 67 -15.37 6.93 18.88
CA ASP A 67 -16.77 6.56 18.59
C ASP A 67 -17.71 7.78 18.69
#